data_AF-W2EKW8-F1
#
_entry.id   AF-W2EKW8-F1
#
_cell.length_a   1.000
_cell.length_b   1.000
_cell.length_c   1.000
_cell.angle_alpha   90.00
_cell.angle_beta   90.00
_cell.angle_gamma   90.00
#
_symmetry.space_group_name_H-M   'P 1'
#
loop_
_entity.id
_entity.type
_entity.pdbx_description
1 polymer ?
#
loop_
_entity_poly.entity_id
_entity_poly.type
_entity_poly.pdbx_seq_one_letter_code
_entity_poly.pdbx_strand_id
1 'polypeptide(L)'
;MAANPPVLVVGGRFDPTTPPESARQAASSVPGARFTEFAGVGHAVFLSSECGRRTIAAFLDSPASPAAPCDPGAAPYPMVRPGDLVLTISAYRAMNSPALLAPLGVYGLVSAVQLIAGLWSLVRRRPGRANAVAGLAGLALLGLGALSVSGVPDPTELAIGVPHAVAWCGLLALVSTALSAVDAFRLRSRAVQIVPVLTGLALLAWLYGWFLA
;
A
#
# COMPACT_ATOMS: atom_id res chain seq x y z
N MET A 1 -26.38 50.44 -12.71
CA MET A 1 -25.26 49.47 -12.68
C MET A 1 -25.87 48.12 -12.40
N ALA A 2 -25.63 47.12 -13.26
CA ALA A 2 -26.06 45.75 -12.98
C ALA A 2 -25.27 45.25 -11.75
N ALA A 3 -25.96 44.64 -10.79
CA ALA A 3 -25.29 44.00 -9.67
C ALA A 3 -24.39 42.88 -10.21
N ASN A 4 -23.14 42.81 -9.75
CA ASN A 4 -22.27 41.69 -10.09
C ASN A 4 -22.94 40.39 -9.60
N PRO A 5 -22.98 39.33 -10.43
CA PRO A 5 -23.53 38.07 -9.97
C PRO A 5 -22.73 37.56 -8.77
N PRO A 6 -23.37 36.88 -7.80
CA PRO A 6 -22.67 36.21 -6.71
C PRO A 6 -21.68 35.20 -7.30
N VAL A 7 -20.47 35.11 -6.73
CA VAL A 7 -19.44 34.15 -7.17
C VAL A 7 -18.98 33.30 -6.00
N LEU A 8 -18.96 31.99 -6.20
CA LEU A 8 -18.32 31.03 -5.31
C LEU A 8 -17.13 30.41 -6.03
N VAL A 9 -15.96 30.48 -5.40
CA VAL A 9 -14.75 29.78 -5.80
C VAL A 9 -14.49 28.68 -4.78
N VAL A 10 -14.28 27.45 -5.26
CA VAL A 10 -13.94 26.30 -4.41
C VAL A 10 -12.58 25.76 -4.82
N GLY A 11 -11.77 25.35 -3.85
CA GLY A 11 -10.44 24.78 -4.09
C GLY A 11 -10.17 23.59 -3.18
N GLY A 12 -9.49 22.57 -3.70
CA GLY A 12 -8.98 21.48 -2.89
C GLY A 12 -7.62 21.84 -2.28
N ARG A 13 -7.39 21.49 -1.01
CA ARG A 13 -6.11 21.77 -0.34
C ARG A 13 -4.91 21.13 -1.04
N PHE A 14 -5.11 19.99 -1.69
CA PHE A 14 -4.08 19.22 -2.38
C PHE A 14 -4.23 19.26 -3.89
N ASP A 15 -4.89 20.29 -4.44
CA ASP A 15 -5.01 20.48 -5.89
C ASP A 15 -3.65 20.88 -6.49
N PRO A 16 -3.00 20.04 -7.32
CA PRO A 16 -1.73 20.40 -7.96
C PRO A 16 -1.92 21.21 -9.25
N THR A 17 -3.13 21.23 -9.83
CA THR A 17 -3.43 21.84 -11.13
C THR A 17 -3.87 23.29 -10.98
N THR A 18 -4.75 23.56 -10.01
CA THR A 18 -5.21 24.89 -9.62
C THR A 18 -5.06 25.06 -8.11
N PRO A 19 -3.84 25.29 -7.62
CA PRO A 19 -3.54 25.25 -6.21
C PRO A 19 -4.35 26.29 -5.38
N PRO A 20 -4.66 26.02 -4.10
CA PRO A 20 -5.64 26.79 -3.32
C PRO A 20 -5.27 28.27 -3.11
N GLU A 21 -3.99 28.61 -3.05
CA GLU A 21 -3.51 30.00 -3.08
C GLU A 21 -3.91 30.75 -4.36
N SER A 22 -3.82 30.10 -5.52
CA SER A 22 -4.14 30.65 -6.83
C SER A 22 -5.65 30.82 -6.97
N ALA A 23 -6.42 29.84 -6.49
CA ALA A 23 -7.88 29.95 -6.41
C ALA A 23 -8.32 31.09 -5.46
N ARG A 24 -7.64 31.25 -4.32
CA ARG A 24 -7.89 32.35 -3.39
C ARG A 24 -7.54 33.71 -4.00
N GLN A 25 -6.43 33.80 -4.72
CA GLN A 25 -6.04 35.01 -5.43
C GLN A 25 -7.07 35.37 -6.51
N ALA A 26 -7.53 34.39 -7.30
CA ALA A 26 -8.58 34.59 -8.28
C ALA A 26 -9.88 35.10 -7.64
N ALA A 27 -10.30 34.50 -6.52
CA ALA A 27 -11.47 34.96 -5.76
C ALA A 27 -11.30 36.41 -5.27
N SER A 28 -10.11 36.77 -4.78
CA SER A 28 -9.83 38.14 -4.29
C SER A 28 -9.92 39.22 -5.36
N SER A 29 -9.76 38.84 -6.64
CA SER A 29 -9.87 39.74 -7.79
C SER A 29 -11.31 40.01 -8.23
N VAL A 30 -12.28 39.26 -7.71
CA VAL A 30 -13.70 39.36 -8.04
C VAL A 30 -14.46 39.98 -6.87
N PRO A 31 -14.98 41.22 -6.99
CA PRO A 31 -15.71 41.88 -5.91
C PRO A 31 -16.91 41.06 -5.44
N GLY A 32 -16.95 40.73 -4.15
CA GLY A 32 -18.04 39.96 -3.53
C GLY A 32 -17.95 38.44 -3.73
N ALA A 33 -16.88 37.93 -4.34
CA ALA A 33 -16.67 36.49 -4.41
C ALA A 33 -16.35 35.88 -3.05
N ARG A 34 -16.78 34.63 -2.86
CA ARG A 34 -16.47 33.81 -1.69
C ARG A 34 -15.52 32.69 -2.08
N PHE A 35 -14.55 32.40 -1.23
CA PHE A 35 -13.64 31.27 -1.39
C PHE A 35 -13.84 30.23 -0.28
N THR A 36 -13.96 28.97 -0.67
CA THR A 36 -14.00 27.83 0.27
C THR A 36 -12.95 26.80 -0.11
N GLU A 37 -12.02 26.52 0.81
CA GLU A 37 -11.01 25.47 0.67
C GLU A 37 -11.50 24.18 1.32
N PHE A 38 -11.31 23.04 0.65
CA PHE A 38 -11.69 21.72 1.15
C PHE A 38 -10.47 20.90 1.56
N ALA A 39 -10.44 20.46 2.82
CA ALA A 39 -9.38 19.64 3.37
C ALA A 39 -9.36 18.24 2.72
N GLY A 40 -8.18 17.70 2.46
CA GLY A 40 -8.05 16.34 1.93
C GLY A 40 -8.59 16.13 0.52
N VAL A 41 -8.79 17.22 -0.24
CA VAL A 41 -9.35 17.18 -1.59
C VAL A 41 -8.30 17.67 -2.58
N GLY A 42 -8.15 16.94 -3.69
CA GLY A 42 -7.31 17.31 -4.83
C GLY A 42 -8.04 18.19 -5.84
N HIS A 43 -7.70 18.05 -7.12
CA HIS A 43 -8.36 18.81 -8.19
C HIS A 43 -9.85 18.45 -8.33
N ALA A 44 -10.62 19.42 -8.86
CA ALA A 44 -12.04 19.28 -9.16
C ALA A 44 -12.90 18.86 -7.95
N VAL A 45 -13.00 19.74 -6.94
CA VAL A 45 -13.75 19.55 -5.67
C VAL A 45 -15.14 18.93 -5.85
N PHE A 46 -15.87 19.31 -6.90
CA PHE A 46 -17.21 18.77 -7.20
C PHE A 46 -17.20 17.25 -7.44
N LEU A 47 -16.15 16.72 -8.06
CA LEU A 47 -16.03 15.29 -8.35
C LEU A 47 -15.60 14.49 -7.11
N SER A 48 -14.76 15.08 -6.27
CA SER A 48 -14.02 14.37 -5.21
C SER A 48 -14.53 14.61 -3.78
N SER A 49 -15.47 15.55 -3.57
CA SER A 49 -16.01 15.87 -2.24
C SER A 49 -17.53 15.95 -2.21
N GLU A 50 -18.17 15.14 -1.38
CA GLU A 50 -19.60 15.28 -1.08
C GLU A 50 -19.91 16.64 -0.46
N CYS A 51 -19.09 17.07 0.51
CA CYS A 51 -19.24 18.39 1.11
C CYS A 51 -19.07 19.52 0.08
N GLY A 52 -18.14 19.34 -0.88
CA GLY A 52 -18.00 20.20 -2.04
C GLY A 52 -19.28 20.33 -2.85
N ARG A 53 -19.90 19.20 -3.23
CA ARG A 53 -21.17 19.18 -3.97
C ARG A 53 -22.30 19.85 -3.18
N ARG A 54 -22.44 19.56 -1.89
CA ARG A 54 -23.46 20.18 -1.04
C ARG A 54 -23.26 21.69 -0.91
N THR A 55 -22.02 22.15 -0.80
CA THR A 55 -21.68 23.58 -0.75
C THR A 55 -22.04 24.29 -2.05
N ILE A 56 -21.72 23.68 -3.20
CA ILE A 56 -22.09 24.22 -4.52
C ILE A 56 -23.61 24.27 -4.68
N ALA A 57 -24.33 23.20 -4.32
CA ALA A 57 -25.79 23.17 -4.39
C ALA A 57 -26.44 24.26 -3.50
N ALA A 58 -26.00 24.38 -2.24
CA ALA A 58 -26.50 25.39 -1.32
C ALA A 58 -26.23 26.83 -1.83
N PHE A 59 -25.11 27.05 -2.50
CA PHE A 59 -24.81 28.33 -3.15
C PHE A 59 -25.76 28.62 -4.32
N LEU A 60 -26.04 27.63 -5.17
CA LEU A 60 -26.97 27.80 -6.28
C LEU A 60 -28.40 28.07 -5.80
N ASP A 61 -28.83 27.40 -4.72
CA ASP A 61 -30.16 27.58 -4.12
C ASP A 61 -30.32 28.95 -3.46
N SER A 62 -29.28 29.42 -2.73
CA SER A 62 -29.30 30.70 -2.04
C SER A 62 -27.92 31.38 -2.04
N PRO A 63 -27.57 32.12 -3.11
CA PRO A 63 -26.21 32.66 -3.28
C PRO A 63 -25.78 33.66 -2.21
N ALA A 64 -26.74 34.36 -1.60
CA ALA A 64 -26.52 35.32 -0.52
C ALA A 64 -26.38 34.67 0.87
N SER A 65 -26.73 33.39 1.00
CA SER A 65 -26.67 32.69 2.28
C SER A 65 -25.21 32.36 2.66
N PRO A 66 -24.80 32.63 3.91
CA PRO A 66 -23.50 32.19 4.43
C PRO A 66 -23.54 30.75 4.97
N ALA A 67 -24.67 30.04 4.87
CA ALA A 67 -24.83 28.72 5.44
C ALA A 67 -23.83 27.71 4.85
N ALA A 68 -23.12 27.00 5.73
CA ALA A 68 -22.26 25.88 5.36
C ALA A 68 -23.05 24.57 5.60
N PRO A 69 -23.35 23.78 4.55
CA PRO A 69 -24.14 22.55 4.70
C PRO A 69 -23.36 21.39 5.33
N CYS A 70 -22.06 21.57 5.57
CA CYS A 70 -21.09 20.61 6.09
C CYS A 70 -19.80 21.34 6.49
N ASP A 71 -18.88 20.65 7.14
CA ASP A 71 -17.55 21.19 7.48
C ASP A 71 -16.55 20.96 6.31
N PRO A 72 -16.11 22.01 5.60
CA PRO A 72 -15.10 21.87 4.55
C PRO A 72 -13.69 21.58 5.10
N GLY A 73 -13.47 21.77 6.40
CA GLY A 73 -12.23 21.40 7.09
C GLY A 73 -12.09 19.89 7.37
N ALA A 74 -13.18 19.13 7.26
CA ALA A 74 -13.18 17.69 7.42
C ALA A 74 -12.80 17.00 6.10
N ALA A 75 -11.75 16.18 6.13
CA ALA A 75 -11.36 15.38 4.97
C ALA A 75 -12.45 14.32 4.68
N PRO A 76 -12.86 14.14 3.41
CA PRO A 76 -13.92 13.20 3.05
C PRO A 76 -13.50 11.73 3.17
N TYR A 77 -12.21 11.44 3.27
CA TYR A 77 -11.64 10.10 3.40
C TYR A 77 -10.37 10.12 4.26
N PRO A 78 -10.01 8.98 4.89
CA PRO A 78 -8.68 8.79 5.47
C PRO A 78 -7.61 9.08 4.42
N MET A 79 -6.58 9.83 4.81
CA MET A 79 -5.49 10.15 3.91
C MET A 79 -4.27 9.33 4.25
N VAL A 80 -3.73 8.66 3.24
CA VAL A 80 -2.39 8.05 3.31
C VAL A 80 -1.36 9.16 3.42
N ARG A 81 -0.54 9.11 4.46
CA ARG A 81 0.53 10.07 4.74
C ARG A 81 1.87 9.52 4.26
N PRO A 82 2.85 10.41 4.01
CA PRO A 82 4.23 9.98 3.82
C PRO A 82 4.69 9.11 5.01
N GLY A 83 5.15 7.90 4.72
CA GLY A 83 5.58 6.92 5.72
C GLY A 83 4.52 5.90 6.15
N ASP A 84 3.26 6.05 5.73
CA ASP A 84 2.22 5.03 6.01
C ASP A 84 2.44 3.76 5.16
N LEU A 85 2.94 3.95 3.93
CA LEU A 85 3.20 2.88 2.96
C LEU A 85 4.64 2.95 2.43
N VAL A 86 5.16 1.78 2.08
CA VAL A 86 6.28 1.66 1.14
C VAL A 86 5.72 1.90 -0.25
N LEU A 87 6.07 3.03 -0.86
CA LEU A 87 5.61 3.37 -2.20
C LEU A 87 6.16 2.37 -3.22
N THR A 88 5.28 1.74 -3.98
CA THR A 88 5.64 0.81 -5.06
C THR A 88 4.47 0.64 -6.02
N ILE A 89 4.75 0.68 -7.32
CA ILE A 89 3.76 0.40 -8.36
C ILE A 89 3.63 -1.12 -8.62
N SER A 90 4.55 -1.92 -8.09
CA SER A 90 4.59 -3.36 -8.35
C SER A 90 3.39 -4.09 -7.74
N ALA A 91 2.83 -3.57 -6.64
CA ALA A 91 1.58 -4.07 -6.06
C ALA A 91 0.40 -3.90 -7.04
N TYR A 92 0.22 -2.70 -7.60
CA TYR A 92 -0.79 -2.46 -8.65
C TYR A 92 -0.58 -3.37 -9.87
N ARG A 93 0.66 -3.54 -10.32
CA ARG A 93 0.96 -4.45 -11.45
C ARG A 93 0.62 -5.90 -11.11
N ALA A 94 0.93 -6.36 -9.91
CA ALA A 94 0.59 -7.70 -9.44
C ALA A 94 -0.93 -7.92 -9.32
N MET A 95 -1.69 -6.90 -8.89
CA MET A 95 -3.15 -6.96 -8.86
C MET A 95 -3.75 -7.15 -10.26
N ASN A 96 -3.18 -6.49 -11.27
CA ASN A 96 -3.61 -6.64 -12.67
C ASN A 96 -3.03 -7.88 -13.36
N SER A 97 -1.94 -8.44 -12.84
CA SER A 97 -1.26 -9.61 -13.40
C SER A 97 -0.73 -10.50 -12.28
N PRO A 98 -1.58 -11.37 -11.69
CA PRO A 98 -1.24 -12.19 -10.52
C PRO A 98 -0.05 -13.12 -10.74
N ALA A 99 0.28 -13.45 -12.00
CA ALA A 99 1.48 -14.22 -12.35
C ALA A 99 2.79 -13.56 -11.87
N LEU A 100 2.80 -12.24 -11.66
CA LEU A 100 3.95 -11.53 -11.10
C LEU A 100 4.25 -11.93 -9.65
N LEU A 101 3.30 -12.55 -8.94
CA LEU A 101 3.48 -13.12 -7.59
C LEU A 101 4.04 -14.56 -7.62
N ALA A 102 4.38 -15.11 -8.80
CA ALA A 102 4.92 -16.46 -8.91
C ALA A 102 6.16 -16.73 -8.03
N PRO A 103 7.14 -15.81 -7.88
CA PRO A 103 8.28 -16.03 -6.98
C PRO A 103 7.84 -16.27 -5.53
N LEU A 104 6.82 -15.55 -5.07
CA LEU A 104 6.23 -15.70 -3.74
C LEU A 104 5.56 -17.08 -3.58
N GLY A 105 4.78 -17.49 -4.60
CA GLY A 105 4.12 -18.81 -4.62
C GLY A 105 5.09 -19.98 -4.64
N VAL A 106 6.11 -19.94 -5.51
CA VAL A 106 7.16 -20.97 -5.61
C VAL A 106 7.91 -21.09 -4.29
N TYR A 107 8.31 -19.96 -3.70
CA TYR A 107 8.98 -19.95 -2.40
C TYR A 107 8.10 -20.55 -1.30
N GLY A 108 6.79 -20.26 -1.30
CA GLY A 108 5.84 -20.84 -0.36
C GLY A 108 5.74 -22.35 -0.45
N LEU A 109 5.66 -22.88 -1.68
CA LEU A 109 5.65 -24.33 -1.90
C LEU A 109 6.93 -25.00 -1.38
N VAL A 110 8.10 -24.41 -1.66
CA VAL A 110 9.38 -24.94 -1.17
C VAL A 110 9.45 -24.87 0.36
N SER A 111 9.01 -23.78 0.97
CA SER A 111 8.97 -23.60 2.43
C SER A 111 8.06 -24.63 3.10
N ALA A 112 6.89 -24.92 2.50
CA ALA A 112 5.97 -25.94 2.98
C ALA A 112 6.60 -27.34 2.91
N VAL A 113 7.23 -27.69 1.78
CA VAL A 113 7.93 -28.97 1.62
C VAL A 113 9.08 -29.10 2.63
N GLN A 114 9.86 -28.04 2.85
CA GLN A 114 10.92 -28.02 3.87
C GLN A 114 10.39 -28.23 5.28
N LEU A 115 9.28 -27.58 5.64
CA LEU A 115 8.67 -27.74 6.95
C LEU A 115 8.21 -29.20 7.15
N ILE A 116 7.49 -29.77 6.18
CA ILE A 116 7.00 -31.15 6.25
C ILE A 116 8.17 -32.14 6.35
N ALA A 117 9.19 -31.99 5.51
CA ALA A 117 10.37 -32.85 5.53
C ALA A 117 11.17 -32.73 6.83
N GLY A 118 11.32 -31.50 7.34
CA GLY A 118 11.97 -31.21 8.62
C GLY A 118 11.23 -31.86 9.79
N LEU A 119 9.92 -31.66 9.89
CA LEU A 119 9.07 -32.27 10.91
C LEU A 119 9.12 -33.80 10.84
N TRP A 120 9.06 -34.38 9.64
CA TRP A 120 9.13 -35.82 9.47
C TRP A 120 10.49 -36.39 9.92
N SER A 121 11.59 -35.69 9.64
CA SER A 121 12.92 -36.05 10.13
C SER A 121 12.97 -36.06 11.67
N LEU A 122 12.35 -35.06 12.32
CA LEU A 122 12.27 -35.00 13.79
C LEU A 122 11.47 -36.16 14.39
N VAL A 123 10.32 -36.49 13.80
CA VAL A 123 9.51 -37.66 14.21
C VAL A 123 10.31 -38.96 14.11
N ARG A 124 11.16 -39.09 13.07
CA ARG A 124 12.06 -40.23 12.87
C ARG A 124 13.38 -40.15 13.69
N ARG A 125 13.51 -39.20 14.61
CA ARG A 125 14.72 -38.94 15.43
C ARG A 125 15.99 -38.71 14.59
N ARG A 126 15.85 -38.10 13.42
CA ARG A 126 16.95 -37.71 12.52
C ARG A 126 17.22 -36.20 12.60
N PRO A 127 18.41 -35.73 12.17
CA PRO A 127 18.68 -34.30 12.06
C PRO A 127 17.73 -33.66 11.04
N GLY A 128 16.93 -32.69 11.49
CA GLY A 128 15.98 -31.95 10.64
C GLY A 128 15.46 -30.65 11.23
N ARG A 129 16.01 -30.21 12.37
CA ARG A 129 15.57 -28.99 13.08
C ARG A 129 15.74 -27.74 12.22
N ALA A 130 16.86 -27.64 11.50
CA ALA A 130 17.13 -26.49 10.63
C ALA A 130 16.09 -26.35 9.51
N ASN A 131 15.77 -27.45 8.80
CA ASN A 131 14.75 -27.45 7.74
C ASN A 131 13.34 -27.14 8.27
N ALA A 132 12.99 -27.66 9.45
CA ALA A 132 11.70 -27.34 10.08
C ALA A 132 11.59 -25.84 10.41
N VAL A 133 12.62 -25.25 11.03
CA VAL A 133 12.63 -23.82 11.37
C VAL A 133 12.71 -22.94 10.11
N ALA A 134 13.49 -23.33 9.10
CA ALA A 134 13.56 -22.62 7.82
C ALA A 134 12.19 -22.58 7.12
N GLY A 135 11.55 -23.75 6.97
CA GLY A 135 10.21 -23.84 6.37
C GLY A 135 9.16 -23.08 7.18
N LEU A 136 9.22 -23.12 8.52
CA LEU A 136 8.35 -22.32 9.38
C LEU A 136 8.54 -20.81 9.15
N ALA A 137 9.79 -20.33 9.10
CA ALA A 137 10.09 -18.92 8.85
C ALA A 137 9.59 -18.48 7.46
N GLY A 138 9.75 -19.33 6.45
CA GLY A 138 9.25 -19.08 5.09
C GLY A 138 7.72 -19.02 5.00
N LEU A 139 6.99 -19.87 5.73
CA LEU A 139 5.53 -19.79 5.81
C LEU A 139 5.04 -18.62 6.67
N ALA A 140 5.78 -18.28 7.73
CA ALA A 140 5.48 -17.12 8.57
C ALA A 140 5.58 -15.81 7.78
N LEU A 141 6.55 -15.67 6.87
CA LEU A 141 6.62 -14.56 5.91
C LEU A 141 5.31 -14.41 5.14
N LEU A 142 4.81 -15.50 4.56
CA LEU A 142 3.60 -15.48 3.73
C LEU A 142 2.36 -15.15 4.56
N GLY A 143 2.23 -15.79 5.73
CA GLY A 143 1.11 -15.54 6.64
C GLY A 143 1.09 -14.10 7.13
N LEU A 144 2.21 -13.57 7.63
CA LEU A 144 2.29 -12.21 8.15
C LEU A 144 2.18 -11.16 7.03
N GLY A 145 2.76 -11.43 5.85
CA GLY A 145 2.61 -10.58 4.68
C GLY A 145 1.15 -10.51 4.22
N ALA A 146 0.47 -11.65 4.11
CA ALA A 146 -0.95 -11.69 3.76
C ALA A 146 -1.83 -11.00 4.80
N LEU A 147 -1.58 -11.24 6.09
CA LEU A 147 -2.27 -10.56 7.19
C LEU A 147 -2.08 -9.04 7.11
N SER A 148 -0.86 -8.58 6.86
CA SER A 148 -0.55 -7.16 6.72
C SER A 148 -1.32 -6.53 5.55
N VAL A 149 -1.38 -7.19 4.40
CA VAL A 149 -2.12 -6.69 3.23
C VAL A 149 -3.62 -6.71 3.48
N SER A 150 -4.14 -7.75 4.16
CA SER A 150 -5.57 -7.86 4.49
C SER A 150 -6.04 -6.84 5.52
N GLY A 151 -5.12 -6.24 6.27
CA GLY A 151 -5.43 -5.19 7.25
C GLY A 151 -5.58 -3.80 6.63
N VAL A 152 -5.36 -3.63 5.33
CA VAL A 152 -5.52 -2.34 4.64
C VAL A 152 -7.02 -2.02 4.49
N PRO A 153 -7.52 -0.87 5.00
CA PRO A 153 -8.95 -0.55 4.98
C PRO A 153 -9.53 -0.36 3.58
N ASP A 154 -8.79 0.32 2.70
CA ASP A 154 -9.19 0.58 1.33
C ASP A 154 -8.22 -0.12 0.35
N PRO A 155 -8.68 -1.09 -0.45
CA PRO A 155 -7.85 -1.79 -1.43
C PRO A 155 -7.18 -0.87 -2.46
N THR A 156 -7.70 0.34 -2.67
CA THR A 156 -7.09 1.32 -3.59
C THR A 156 -5.76 1.86 -3.07
N GLU A 157 -5.49 1.80 -1.76
CA GLU A 157 -4.18 2.13 -1.19
C GLU A 157 -3.08 1.20 -1.71
N LEU A 158 -3.42 -0.06 -2.01
CA LEU A 158 -2.47 -1.02 -2.58
C LEU A 158 -2.07 -0.70 -4.02
N ALA A 159 -2.76 0.25 -4.68
CA ALA A 159 -2.37 0.71 -6.00
C ALA A 159 -1.14 1.63 -5.97
N ILE A 160 -0.87 2.27 -4.83
CA ILE A 160 0.24 3.22 -4.67
C ILE A 160 1.38 2.69 -3.78
N GLY A 161 1.15 1.62 -3.02
CA GLY A 161 2.19 1.01 -2.20
C GLY A 161 1.74 -0.20 -1.41
N VAL A 162 2.59 -0.65 -0.50
CA VAL A 162 2.29 -1.75 0.44
C VAL A 162 2.62 -1.34 1.87
N PRO A 163 2.00 -1.97 2.89
CA PRO A 163 2.32 -1.68 4.28
C PRO A 163 3.80 -1.93 4.59
N HIS A 164 4.38 -1.09 5.45
CA HIS A 164 5.78 -1.24 5.89
C HIS A 164 6.10 -2.61 6.49
N ALA A 165 5.12 -3.27 7.10
CA ALA A 165 5.32 -4.60 7.66
C ALA A 165 5.73 -5.63 6.60
N VAL A 166 5.35 -5.47 5.32
CA VAL A 166 5.77 -6.36 4.23
C VAL A 166 7.30 -6.33 4.06
N ALA A 167 7.90 -5.14 4.13
CA ALA A 167 9.36 -4.99 4.04
C ALA A 167 10.09 -5.66 5.22
N TRP A 168 9.52 -5.54 6.43
CA TRP A 168 10.06 -6.18 7.63
C TRP A 168 9.87 -7.70 7.62
N CYS A 169 8.74 -8.19 7.12
CA CYS A 169 8.49 -9.62 6.97
C CYS A 169 9.54 -10.26 6.06
N GLY A 170 10.10 -9.53 5.08
CA GLY A 170 11.20 -9.99 4.23
C GLY A 170 12.46 -10.45 4.99
N LEU A 171 12.68 -10.00 6.24
CA LEU A 171 13.72 -10.55 7.11
C LEU A 171 13.53 -12.05 7.39
N LEU A 172 12.30 -12.55 7.41
CA LEU A 172 12.01 -13.98 7.56
C LEU A 172 12.47 -14.78 6.34
N ALA A 173 12.45 -14.19 5.14
CA ALA A 173 13.03 -14.81 3.95
C ALA A 173 14.56 -14.92 4.08
N LEU A 174 15.23 -13.90 4.63
CA LEU A 174 16.67 -13.95 4.92
C LEU A 174 16.99 -15.06 5.93
N VAL A 175 16.26 -15.14 7.03
CA VAL A 175 16.44 -16.19 8.06
C VAL A 175 16.23 -17.59 7.46
N SER A 176 15.14 -17.79 6.73
CA SER A 176 14.84 -19.07 6.06
C SER A 176 15.94 -19.47 5.08
N THR A 177 16.41 -18.52 4.27
CA THR A 177 17.48 -18.75 3.28
C THR A 177 18.81 -19.09 3.97
N ALA A 178 19.17 -18.37 5.03
CA ALA A 178 20.39 -18.63 5.79
C ALA A 178 20.36 -20.00 6.48
N LEU A 179 19.24 -20.37 7.11
CA LEU A 179 19.09 -21.69 7.72
C LEU A 179 19.15 -22.82 6.69
N SER A 180 18.54 -22.61 5.51
CA SER A 180 18.60 -23.55 4.39
C SER A 180 20.03 -23.72 3.87
N ALA A 181 20.80 -22.62 3.77
CA ALA A 181 22.19 -22.67 3.38
C ALA A 181 23.04 -23.44 4.39
N VAL A 182 22.84 -23.18 5.68
CA VAL A 182 23.54 -23.90 6.76
C VAL A 182 23.29 -25.40 6.67
N ASP A 183 22.04 -25.84 6.43
CA ASP A 183 21.73 -27.26 6.24
C ASP A 183 22.43 -27.84 5.01
N ALA A 184 22.38 -27.13 3.88
CA ALA A 184 22.97 -27.55 2.61
C ALA A 184 24.50 -27.71 2.68
N PHE A 185 25.20 -26.85 3.44
CA PHE A 185 26.68 -26.87 3.54
C PHE A 185 27.21 -27.70 4.71
N ARG A 186 26.45 -27.92 5.80
CA ARG A 186 26.89 -28.75 6.93
C ARG A 186 26.84 -30.25 6.64
N LEU A 187 26.02 -30.66 5.69
CA LEU A 187 25.88 -32.04 5.24
C LEU A 187 26.47 -32.10 3.83
N ARG A 188 27.32 -33.08 3.53
CA ARG A 188 27.94 -33.33 2.21
C ARG A 188 26.86 -33.70 1.18
N SER A 189 26.00 -32.75 0.84
CA SER A 189 24.60 -33.01 0.49
C SER A 189 24.34 -33.13 -1.01
N ARG A 190 23.25 -33.82 -1.33
CA ARG A 190 22.73 -33.99 -2.70
C ARG A 190 22.24 -32.65 -3.22
N ALA A 191 22.38 -32.40 -4.53
CA ALA A 191 21.98 -31.16 -5.22
C ALA A 191 20.56 -30.65 -4.87
N VAL A 192 19.65 -31.53 -4.45
CA VAL A 192 18.28 -31.18 -3.99
C VAL A 192 18.28 -30.21 -2.79
N GLN A 193 19.28 -30.21 -1.91
CA GLN A 193 19.33 -29.27 -0.77
C GLN A 193 19.70 -27.83 -1.17
N ILE A 194 20.11 -27.61 -2.42
CA ILE A 194 20.42 -26.28 -2.95
C ILE A 194 19.14 -25.53 -3.36
N VAL A 195 18.08 -26.25 -3.71
CA VAL A 195 16.82 -25.67 -4.20
C VAL A 195 16.26 -24.59 -3.27
N PRO A 196 16.12 -24.82 -1.94
CA PRO A 196 15.57 -23.81 -1.06
C PRO A 196 16.41 -22.55 -0.93
N VAL A 197 17.74 -22.70 -0.99
CA VAL A 197 18.68 -21.58 -0.99
C VAL A 197 18.48 -20.72 -2.24
N LEU A 198 18.42 -21.35 -3.42
CA LEU A 198 18.21 -20.64 -4.67
C LEU A 198 16.86 -19.94 -4.73
N THR A 199 15.78 -20.62 -4.29
CA THR A 199 14.45 -19.99 -4.25
C THR A 199 14.37 -18.86 -3.24
N GLY A 200 15.08 -18.97 -2.11
CA GLY A 200 15.17 -17.92 -1.11
C GLY A 200 15.92 -16.68 -1.62
N LEU A 201 17.07 -16.87 -2.26
CA LEU A 201 17.82 -15.79 -2.91
C LEU A 201 17.02 -15.13 -4.05
N ALA A 202 16.36 -15.93 -4.88
CA ALA A 202 15.50 -15.41 -5.95
C ALA A 202 14.33 -14.60 -5.40
N LEU A 203 13.69 -15.06 -4.31
CA LEU A 203 12.64 -14.31 -3.65
C LEU A 203 13.16 -12.98 -3.09
N LEU A 204 14.32 -12.97 -2.43
CA LEU A 204 14.89 -11.75 -1.86
C LEU A 204 15.24 -10.72 -2.93
N ALA A 205 15.84 -11.17 -4.03
CA ALA A 205 16.14 -10.33 -5.17
C ALA A 205 14.86 -9.76 -5.80
N TRP A 206 13.82 -10.59 -5.96
CA TRP A 206 12.52 -10.14 -6.46
C TRP A 206 11.83 -9.17 -5.48
N LEU A 207 11.83 -9.46 -4.18
CA LEU A 207 11.16 -8.67 -3.17
C LEU A 207 11.77 -7.26 -3.06
N TYR A 208 13.08 -7.18 -2.83
CA TYR A 208 13.74 -5.89 -2.60
C TYR A 208 14.20 -5.20 -3.89
N GLY A 209 14.42 -5.95 -4.96
CA GLY A 209 14.90 -5.40 -6.24
C GLY A 209 13.78 -5.05 -7.22
N TRP A 210 12.56 -5.58 -7.03
CA TRP A 210 11.44 -5.31 -7.95
C TRP A 210 10.12 -5.00 -7.24
N PHE A 211 9.75 -5.76 -6.20
CA PHE A 211 8.44 -5.59 -5.56
C PHE A 211 8.38 -4.34 -4.67
N LEU A 212 9.45 -4.04 -3.92
CA LEU A 212 9.55 -2.90 -3.02
C LEU A 212 10.35 -1.71 -3.59
N ALA A 213 10.82 -1.82 -4.84
CA ALA A 213 11.55 -0.77 -5.55
C ALA A 213 10.59 0.09 -6.39
#